data_AF-A0A2M8WK37-F1
#
_entry.id   AF-A0A2M8WK37-F1
#
_cell.length_a   1.000
_cell.length_b   1.000
_cell.length_c   1.000
_cell.angle_alpha   90.00
_cell.angle_beta   90.00
_cell.angle_gamma   90.00
#
_symmetry.space_group_name_H-M   'P 1'
#
loop_
_entity.id
_entity.type
_entity.pdbx_description
1 polymer ?
#
loop_
_entity_poly.entity_id
_entity_poly.type
_entity_poly.pdbx_seq_one_letter_code
_entity_poly.pdbx_strand_id
1 'polypeptide(L)'
;MGHVHLSRESTLSFLTETVGYKAGLVLNADRLAAMLQDYDEVLAGRITNADVSGFRFHSSEMQSIVAHLLFKVGNIDDPSTKR
;
A
#
# COMPACT_ATOMS: atom_id res chain seq x y z
N MET A 1 4.97 18.88 -8.45
CA MET A 1 4.14 17.68 -8.22
C MET A 1 4.21 17.36 -6.72
N GLY A 2 3.07 17.03 -6.09
CA GLY A 2 2.89 17.12 -4.63
C GLY A 2 3.36 15.90 -3.85
N HIS A 3 3.91 16.13 -2.67
CA HIS A 3 4.14 15.09 -1.67
C HIS A 3 2.91 14.98 -0.76
N VAL A 4 2.57 13.76 -0.38
CA VAL A 4 1.54 13.47 0.61
C VAL A 4 2.25 13.05 1.90
N HIS A 5 1.97 13.76 2.99
CA HIS A 5 2.38 13.37 4.34
C HIS A 5 1.20 12.69 5.02
N LEU A 6 1.37 11.45 5.41
CA LEU A 6 0.35 10.67 6.12
C LEU A 6 0.94 10.11 7.41
N SER A 7 0.15 10.07 8.48
CA SER A 7 0.51 9.28 9.66
C SER A 7 0.46 7.79 9.31
N ARG A 8 1.12 6.95 10.11
CA ARG A 8 1.09 5.49 9.93
C ARG A 8 -0.35 4.96 9.86
N GLU A 9 -1.20 5.41 10.77
CA GLU A 9 -2.60 5.01 10.84
C GLU A 9 -3.40 5.46 9.61
N SER A 10 -3.20 6.69 9.14
CA SER A 10 -3.85 7.17 7.93
C SER A 10 -3.39 6.41 6.68
N THR A 11 -2.10 6.07 6.58
CA THR A 11 -1.58 5.24 5.48
C THR A 11 -2.19 3.84 5.51
N LEU A 12 -2.20 3.20 6.68
CA LEU A 12 -2.83 1.89 6.86
C LEU A 12 -4.30 1.94 6.46
N SER A 13 -5.08 2.85 7.05
CA SER A 13 -6.52 3.00 6.76
C SER A 13 -6.75 3.21 5.27
N PHE A 14 -6.03 4.14 4.64
CA PHE A 14 -6.18 4.43 3.22
C PHE A 14 -5.90 3.22 2.34
N LEU A 15 -4.81 2.49 2.60
CA LEU A 15 -4.44 1.32 1.81
C LEU A 15 -5.43 0.17 2.01
N THR A 16 -5.80 -0.12 3.27
CA THR A 16 -6.76 -1.18 3.57
C THR A 16 -8.15 -0.86 3.03
N GLU A 17 -8.58 0.40 3.08
CA GLU A 17 -9.86 0.85 2.54
C GLU A 17 -9.86 0.80 1.01
N THR A 18 -8.81 1.33 0.36
CA THR A 18 -8.74 1.36 -1.10
C THR A 18 -8.70 -0.04 -1.70
N VAL A 19 -7.85 -0.91 -1.15
CA VAL A 19 -7.72 -2.29 -1.62
C VAL A 19 -8.94 -3.10 -1.20
N GLY A 20 -9.40 -2.95 0.04
CA GLY A 20 -10.54 -3.68 0.57
C GLY A 20 -11.86 -3.35 -0.14
N TYR A 21 -12.11 -2.07 -0.40
CA TYR A 21 -13.27 -1.63 -1.18
C TYR A 21 -13.25 -2.20 -2.60
N LYS A 22 -12.10 -2.14 -3.28
CA LYS A 22 -11.98 -2.64 -4.65
C LYS A 22 -12.00 -4.16 -4.75
N ALA A 23 -11.52 -4.87 -3.73
CA ALA A 23 -11.41 -6.33 -3.73
C ALA A 23 -12.53 -7.06 -2.98
N GLY A 24 -13.37 -6.34 -2.24
CA GLY A 24 -14.32 -6.95 -1.32
C GLY A 24 -13.64 -7.71 -0.17
N LEU A 25 -12.45 -7.26 0.26
CA LEU A 25 -11.65 -7.93 1.28
C LEU A 25 -11.43 -7.04 2.52
N VAL A 26 -11.35 -7.67 3.69
CA VAL A 26 -10.87 -7.03 4.91
C VAL A 26 -9.40 -7.40 5.10
N LEU A 27 -8.51 -6.41 5.05
CA LEU A 27 -7.07 -6.58 5.24
C LEU A 27 -6.64 -5.95 6.57
N ASN A 28 -5.86 -6.69 7.35
CA ASN A 28 -5.18 -6.15 8.53
C ASN A 28 -3.75 -5.69 8.15
N ALA A 29 -3.09 -4.99 9.08
CA ALA A 29 -1.74 -4.45 8.87
C ALA A 29 -0.71 -5.54 8.49
N ASP A 30 -0.77 -6.70 9.14
CA ASP A 30 0.16 -7.81 8.88
C ASP A 30 0.01 -8.37 7.47
N ARG A 31 -1.23 -8.53 7.01
CA ARG A 31 -1.50 -9.02 5.65
C ARG A 31 -1.14 -7.99 4.59
N LEU A 32 -1.35 -6.70 4.88
CA LEU A 32 -0.89 -5.61 4.03
C LEU A 32 0.65 -5.62 3.92
N ALA A 33 1.35 -5.77 5.05
CA ALA A 33 2.81 -5.84 5.07
C ALA A 33 3.34 -7.05 4.29
N ALA A 34 2.73 -8.23 4.46
CA ALA A 34 3.09 -9.42 3.69
C ALA A 34 2.92 -9.21 2.17
N MET A 35 1.88 -8.48 1.73
CA MET A 35 1.69 -8.16 0.31
C MET A 35 2.73 -7.15 -0.22
N LEU A 36 3.20 -6.25 0.65
CA LEU A 36 4.21 -5.25 0.33
C LEU A 36 5.63 -5.79 0.39
N GLN A 37 5.87 -6.92 1.04
CA GLN A 37 7.21 -7.46 1.28
C GLN A 37 7.99 -7.72 -0.02
N ASP A 38 7.29 -8.15 -1.09
CA ASP A 38 7.90 -8.37 -2.41
C ASP A 38 8.11 -7.09 -3.22
N TYR A 39 7.48 -5.98 -2.82
CA TYR A 39 7.53 -4.69 -3.54
C TYR A 39 8.52 -3.72 -2.88
N ASP A 40 8.40 -3.56 -1.57
CA ASP A 40 9.25 -2.71 -0.74
C ASP A 40 9.29 -3.26 0.69
N GLU A 41 10.34 -4.02 0.98
CA GLU A 41 10.58 -4.64 2.29
C GLU A 41 10.70 -3.58 3.42
N VAL A 42 11.25 -2.40 3.10
CA VAL A 42 11.41 -1.31 4.07
C VAL A 42 10.04 -0.74 4.42
N LEU A 43 9.19 -0.51 3.42
CA LEU A 43 7.81 -0.06 3.65
C LEU A 43 7.01 -1.10 4.43
N ALA A 44 7.12 -2.37 4.09
CA ALA A 44 6.45 -3.48 4.78
C ALA A 44 6.81 -3.50 6.28
N GLY A 45 8.10 -3.42 6.62
CA GLY A 45 8.56 -3.37 8.01
C GLY A 45 8.16 -2.09 8.75
N ARG A 46 8.09 -0.96 8.06
CA ARG A 46 7.69 0.32 8.68
C ARG A 46 6.20 0.42 8.95
N ILE A 47 5.36 -0.25 8.16
CA ILE A 47 3.90 -0.24 8.34
C ILE A 47 3.48 -0.98 9.60
N THR A 48 4.18 -2.06 9.96
CA THR A 48 3.94 -2.84 11.18
C THR A 48 4.62 -2.25 12.40
N ASN A 49 5.63 -1.39 12.21
CA ASN A 49 6.34 -0.74 13.30
C ASN A 49 5.54 0.44 13.88
N ALA A 50 5.11 0.31 15.13
CA ALA A 50 4.36 1.35 15.85
C ALA A 50 5.18 2.63 16.12
N ASP A 51 6.51 2.55 16.14
CA ASP A 51 7.41 3.69 16.38
C ASP A 51 7.53 4.62 15.17
N VAL A 52 7.03 4.20 14.01
CA VAL A 52 7.00 5.04 12.81
C VAL A 52 5.84 6.03 12.91
N SER A 53 6.19 7.31 13.00
CA SER A 53 5.22 8.40 13.13
C SER A 53 4.43 8.67 11.84
N GLY A 54 5.04 8.45 10.67
CA GLY A 54 4.39 8.66 9.39
C GLY A 54 5.27 8.40 8.19
N PHE A 55 4.67 8.66 7.03
CA PHE A 55 5.26 8.45 5.73
C PHE A 55 5.14 9.69 4.87
N ARG A 56 6.15 9.88 4.02
CA ARG A 56 6.13 10.85 2.95
C ARG A 56 6.16 10.09 1.65
N PHE A 57 5.06 10.15 0.90
CA PHE A 57 4.98 9.56 -0.42
C PHE A 57 4.90 10.65 -1.48
N HIS A 58 5.55 10.44 -2.60
CA HIS A 58 5.18 11.11 -3.83
C HIS A 58 3.86 10.51 -4.35
N SER A 59 3.03 11.33 -5.01
CA SER A 59 1.73 10.85 -5.52
C SER A 59 1.85 9.66 -6.48
N SER A 60 2.93 9.60 -7.25
CA SER A 60 3.25 8.46 -8.13
C SER A 60 3.60 7.18 -7.36
N GLU A 61 4.35 7.29 -6.25
CA GLU A 61 4.71 6.13 -5.41
C GLU A 61 3.45 5.51 -4.80
N MET A 62 2.53 6.36 -4.32
CA MET A 62 1.27 5.89 -3.77
C MET A 62 0.41 5.14 -4.80
N GLN A 63 0.40 5.62 -6.04
CA GLN A 63 -0.29 4.93 -7.14
C GLN A 63 0.33 3.56 -7.43
N SER A 64 1.67 3.48 -7.48
CA SER A 64 2.37 2.21 -7.70
C SER A 64 2.12 1.20 -6.58
N ILE A 65 2.13 1.65 -5.32
CA ILE A 65 1.82 0.80 -4.15
C ILE A 65 0.40 0.22 -4.27
N VAL A 66 -0.60 1.07 -4.54
CA VAL A 66 -1.99 0.62 -4.68
C VAL A 66 -2.14 -0.35 -5.85
N ALA A 67 -1.49 -0.09 -6.98
CA ALA A 67 -1.54 -0.97 -8.14
C ALA A 67 -0.93 -2.36 -7.81
N HIS A 68 0.22 -2.39 -7.15
CA HIS A 68 0.85 -3.63 -6.70
C HIS A 68 -0.07 -4.43 -5.77
N LEU A 69 -0.71 -3.76 -4.80
CA LEU A 69 -1.62 -4.41 -3.86
C LEU A 69 -2.86 -5.00 -4.57
N LEU A 70 -3.45 -4.27 -5.53
CA LEU A 70 -4.57 -4.77 -6.31
C LEU A 70 -4.17 -5.94 -7.21
N PHE A 71 -2.97 -5.92 -7.78
CA PHE A 71 -2.42 -7.04 -8.55
C PHE A 71 -2.22 -8.28 -7.68
N LYS A 72 -1.63 -8.13 -6.49
CA LYS A 72 -1.44 -9.24 -5.53
C LYS A 72 -2.74 -9.89 -5.09
N VAL A 73 -3.82 -9.11 -5.04
CA VAL A 73 -5.16 -9.60 -4.71
C VAL A 73 -5.86 -10.24 -5.93
N GLY A 74 -5.25 -10.21 -7.11
CA GLY A 74 -5.80 -10.79 -8.35
C GLY A 74 -6.88 -9.92 -8.98
N ASN A 75 -6.89 -8.62 -8.64
CA ASN A 75 -7.99 -7.71 -8.95
C ASN A 75 -7.72 -6.86 -10.20
N ILE A 76 -6.46 -6.72 -10.59
CA ILE A 76 -6.02 -6.10 -11.85
C ILE A 76 -4.92 -6.96 -12.49
N ASP A 77 -4.77 -6.86 -13.80
CA ASP A 77 -3.59 -7.39 -14.52
C ASP A 77 -2.33 -6.63 -14.11
N ASP A 78 -1.15 -7.24 -14.33
CA ASP A 78 0.14 -6.69 -13.91
C ASP A 78 0.32 -5.23 -14.41
N PRO A 79 0.40 -4.24 -13.50
CA PRO A 79 0.48 -2.83 -13.85
C PRO A 79 1.82 -2.43 -14.49
N SER A 80 2.83 -3.31 -14.48
CA SER A 80 4.10 -3.13 -15.20
C SER A 80 3.98 -3.43 -16.69
N THR A 81 2.89 -4.06 -17.12
CA THR A 81 2.61 -4.34 -18.53
C THR A 81 2.18 -3.05 -19.21
N LYS A 82 3.13 -2.30 -19.77
CA LYS A 82 2.82 -1.32 -20.80
C LYS A 82 2.14 -2.06 -21.96
N ARG A 83 0.86 -1.79 -22.20
CA ARG A 83 0.27 -1.96 -23.53
C ARG A 83 0.78 -0.86 -24.45
#